data_AF-A0A026W2M3-F1
#
_entry.id   AF-A0A026W2M3-F1
#
_cell.length_a   1.000
_cell.length_b   1.000
_cell.length_c   1.000
_cell.angle_alpha   90.00
_cell.angle_beta   90.00
_cell.angle_gamma   90.00
#
_symmetry.space_group_name_H-M   'P 1'
#
loop_
_entity.id
_entity.type
_entity.pdbx_description
1 polymer ?
#
loop_
_entity_poly.entity_id
_entity_poly.type
_entity_poly.pdbx_seq_one_letter_code
_entity_poly.pdbx_strand_id
1 'polypeptide(L)' 'EARILRMFEENPRNSVRRTARALGYSRYVVHRTLRENKLHPYHFQRVQQLLAGDYEQRIYFCEGILIIFIRY' A
#
# COMPACT_ATOMS: atom_id res chain seq x y z
N GLU A 1 -14.74 -16.22 -3.03
CA GLU A 1 -13.66 -15.35 -3.57
C GLU A 1 -14.07 -13.89 -3.66
N ALA A 2 -15.22 -13.52 -4.25
CA ALA A 2 -15.70 -12.13 -4.33
C ALA A 2 -15.77 -11.39 -2.96
N ARG A 3 -16.21 -12.08 -1.89
CA ARG A 3 -16.21 -11.54 -0.52
C ARG A 3 -14.82 -11.16 0.01
N ILE A 4 -13.78 -11.88 -0.43
CA ILE A 4 -12.40 -11.58 -0.05
C ILE A 4 -12.00 -10.25 -0.70
N LEU A 5 -12.22 -10.10 -1.99
CA LEU A 5 -11.87 -8.89 -2.75
C LEU A 5 -12.58 -7.64 -2.19
N ARG A 6 -13.89 -7.71 -1.93
CA ARG A 6 -14.65 -6.61 -1.34
C ARG A 6 -14.07 -6.10 -0.02
N MET A 7 -13.61 -7.00 0.86
CA MET A 7 -12.98 -6.58 2.12
C MET A 7 -11.70 -5.76 1.92
N PHE A 8 -10.96 -6.01 0.84
CA PHE A 8 -9.75 -5.26 0.51
C PHE A 8 -10.04 -3.99 -0.31
N GLU A 9 -11.13 -3.97 -1.08
CA GLU A 9 -11.65 -2.75 -1.72
C GLU A 9 -12.14 -1.73 -0.67
N GLU A 10 -12.94 -2.19 0.30
CA GLU A 10 -13.45 -1.36 1.40
C GLU A 10 -12.33 -0.85 2.31
N ASN A 11 -11.31 -1.69 2.56
CA ASN A 11 -10.16 -1.29 3.35
C ASN A 11 -8.88 -2.03 2.89
N PRO A 12 -8.04 -1.37 2.07
CA PRO A 12 -6.78 -1.94 1.58
C PRO A 12 -5.78 -2.28 2.69
N ARG A 13 -5.94 -1.74 3.91
CA ARG A 13 -5.08 -2.02 5.06
C ARG A 13 -5.46 -3.29 5.82
N ASN A 14 -6.47 -4.02 5.36
CA ASN A 14 -6.80 -5.31 5.95
C ASN A 14 -5.64 -6.28 5.80
N SER A 15 -5.43 -7.12 6.83
CA SER A 15 -4.43 -8.18 6.75
C SER A 15 -5.09 -9.46 6.25
N VAL A 16 -4.33 -10.25 5.47
CA VAL A 16 -4.73 -11.60 5.03
C VAL A 16 -5.23 -12.44 6.20
N ARG A 17 -4.57 -12.36 7.36
CA ARG A 17 -4.95 -13.07 8.59
C ARG A 17 -6.29 -12.59 9.15
N ARG A 18 -6.54 -11.28 9.19
CA ARG A 18 -7.82 -10.71 9.67
C ARG A 18 -8.96 -11.14 8.74
N THR A 19 -8.78 -10.97 7.43
CA THR A 19 -9.79 -11.35 6.43
C THR A 19 -10.09 -12.84 6.46
N ALA A 20 -9.07 -13.70 6.59
CA ALA A 20 -9.22 -15.14 6.74
C ALA A 20 -10.11 -15.50 7.95
N ARG A 21 -9.83 -14.92 9.13
CA ARG A 21 -10.62 -15.15 10.35
C ARG A 21 -12.04 -14.61 10.23
N ALA A 22 -12.22 -13.43 9.65
CA ALA A 22 -13.53 -12.79 9.51
C ALA A 22 -14.45 -13.56 8.54
N LEU A 23 -13.89 -14.12 7.47
CA LEU A 23 -14.66 -14.79 6.43
C LEU A 23 -14.72 -16.32 6.56
N GLY A 24 -13.99 -16.91 7.53
CA GLY A 24 -13.91 -18.36 7.75
C GLY A 24 -13.05 -19.11 6.73
N TYR A 25 -12.12 -18.42 6.05
CA TYR A 25 -11.23 -19.02 5.06
C TYR A 25 -9.85 -19.33 5.65
N SER A 26 -9.12 -20.26 5.02
CA SER A 26 -7.69 -20.40 5.29
C SER A 26 -6.93 -19.18 4.77
N ARG A 27 -5.76 -18.89 5.38
CA ARG A 27 -4.89 -17.81 4.91
C ARG A 27 -4.41 -18.04 3.48
N TYR A 28 -4.22 -19.31 3.09
CA TYR A 28 -3.83 -19.69 1.73
C TYR A 28 -4.88 -19.25 0.71
N VAL A 29 -6.16 -19.54 0.94
CA VAL A 29 -7.24 -19.16 0.02
C VAL A 29 -7.29 -17.64 -0.16
N VAL A 30 -7.22 -16.88 0.95
CA VAL A 30 -7.20 -15.41 0.89
C VAL A 30 -5.99 -14.92 0.09
N HIS A 31 -4.80 -15.44 0.37
CA HIS A 31 -3.57 -15.02 -0.30
C HIS A 31 -3.55 -15.39 -1.79
N ARG A 32 -4.08 -16.56 -2.15
CA ARG A 32 -4.22 -17.03 -3.54
C ARG A 32 -5.16 -16.13 -4.32
N THR A 33 -6.37 -15.88 -3.80
CA THR A 33 -7.36 -14.99 -4.45
C THR A 33 -6.80 -13.59 -4.70
N LEU A 34 -6.06 -13.03 -3.75
CA LEU A 34 -5.44 -11.70 -3.93
C LEU A 34 -4.39 -11.71 -5.05
N ARG A 35 -3.52 -12.73 -5.10
CA ARG A 35 -2.52 -12.87 -6.16
C ARG A 35 -3.14 -13.04 -7.54
N GLU A 36 -4.16 -13.88 -7.66
CA GLU A 36 -4.89 -14.11 -8.93
C GLU A 36 -5.53 -12.82 -9.45
N ASN A 37 -5.90 -11.90 -8.57
CA ASN A 37 -6.48 -10.60 -8.89
C ASN A 37 -5.46 -9.44 -8.89
N LYS A 38 -4.15 -9.75 -8.92
CA LYS A 38 -3.06 -8.75 -8.95
C LYS A 38 -3.07 -7.78 -7.75
N LEU A 39 -3.63 -8.21 -6.61
CA LEU A 39 -3.58 -7.47 -5.36
C LEU A 39 -2.40 -7.97 -4.52
N HIS A 40 -1.59 -7.02 -4.03
CA HIS A 40 -0.40 -7.28 -3.23
C HIS A 40 -0.55 -6.66 -1.84
N PRO A 41 -1.05 -7.41 -0.84
CA PRO A 41 -1.21 -6.89 0.51
C PRO A 41 0.15 -6.56 1.11
N TYR A 42 0.33 -5.32 1.55
CA TYR A 42 1.51 -4.88 2.28
C TYR A 42 1.10 -4.29 3.62
N HIS A 43 1.97 -4.42 4.63
CA HIS A 43 1.75 -3.75 5.90
C HIS A 43 2.32 -2.34 5.82
N PHE A 44 1.45 -1.34 5.74
CA PHE A 44 1.88 0.05 5.81
C PHE A 44 2.35 0.37 7.24
N GLN A 45 3.66 0.55 7.41
CA GLN A 45 4.27 0.99 8.66
C GLN A 45 4.75 2.43 8.52
N ARG A 46 4.15 3.34 9.29
CA ARG A 46 4.62 4.73 9.37
C ARG A 46 5.85 4.77 10.29
N VAL A 47 7.04 4.93 9.71
CA VAL A 47 8.31 4.96 10.47
C VAL A 47 8.81 6.37 10.78
N GLN A 48 8.28 7.41 10.12
CA GLN A 48 8.55 8.83 10.40
C GLN A 48 7.28 9.66 10.16
N GLN A 49 6.99 10.62 11.05
CA GLN A 49 5.93 11.59 10.84
C GLN A 49 6.44 12.73 9.95
N LEU A 50 5.64 13.12 8.96
CA LEU A 50 5.92 14.32 8.16
C LEU A 50 5.65 15.56 9.03
N LEU A 51 6.63 16.43 9.15
CA LEU A 51 6.51 17.73 9.81
C LEU A 51 5.92 18.76 8.84
N ALA A 52 5.40 19.85 9.40
CA ALA A 52 5.01 21.01 8.60
C ALA A 52 6.26 21.55 7.88
N GLY A 53 6.21 21.62 6.55
CA GLY A 53 7.33 22.03 5.68
C GLY A 53 8.06 20.90 4.96
N ASP A 54 7.96 19.64 5.42
CA ASP A 54 8.62 18.50 4.76
C ASP A 54 8.17 18.32 3.30
N TYR A 55 6.92 18.65 3.01
CA TYR A 55 6.37 18.53 1.65
C TYR A 55 7.06 19.50 0.69
N GLU A 56 7.18 20.78 1.06
CA GLU A 56 7.84 21.79 0.24
C GLU A 56 9.32 21.48 0.06
N GLN A 57 10.01 21.09 1.14
CA GLN A 57 11.42 20.71 1.08
C GLN A 57 11.68 19.53 0.14
N ARG A 58 10.78 18.52 0.14
CA ARG A 58 10.87 17.38 -0.78
C ARG A 58 10.67 17.80 -2.24
N ILE A 59 9.74 18.71 -2.52
CA ILE A 59 9.52 19.24 -3.87
C ILE A 59 10.76 19.99 -4.34
N TYR A 60 11.25 20.95 -3.57
CA TYR A 60 12.43 21.75 -3.94
C TYR A 60 13.67 20.89 -4.16
N PHE A 61 13.87 19.86 -3.35
CA PHE A 61 14.96 18.91 -3.55
C PHE A 61 14.84 18.18 -4.91
N CYS A 62 13.66 17.64 -5.23
CA CYS A 62 13.43 16.93 -6.49
C CYS A 62 13.54 17.85 -7.71
N GLU A 63 12.99 19.07 -7.63
CA GLU A 63 13.10 20.08 -8.70
C GLU A 63 14.55 20.50 -8.91
N GLY A 64 15.31 20.70 -7.82
CA GLY A 64 16.74 20.98 -7.88
C GLY A 64 17.52 19.88 -8.60
N ILE A 65 17.27 18.61 -8.25
CA ILE A 65 17.85 17.46 -8.97
C ILE A 65 17.46 17.52 -10.46
N LEU A 66 16.18 17.71 -10.77
CA LEU A 66 15.70 17.73 -12.15
C LEU A 66 16.41 18.82 -12.99
N ILE A 67 16.55 20.02 -12.43
CA ILE A 67 17.24 21.14 -13.09
C ILE A 67 18.71 20.83 -13.32
N ILE A 68 19.39 20.22 -12.35
CA ILE A 68 20.82 19.90 -12.43
C ILE A 68 21.07 18.78 -13.45
N PHE A 69 20.21 17.76 -13.49
CA PHE A 69 20.45 16.54 -14.28
C PHE A 69 19.78 16.49 -15.65
N ILE A 70 18.74 17.30 -15.92
CA ILE A 70 18.04 17.33 -17.23
C ILE A 70 18.51 18.50 -18.12
N ARG A 71 19.22 19.50 -17.57
CA ARG A 71 19.75 20.62 -18.37
C ARG A 71 21.14 20.40 -18.99
N TYR A 72 21.66 19.17 -18.95
CA TYR A 72 22.88 18.77 -19.67
C TYR A 72 22.54 17.80 -20.80
#